data_AF-A0A7C7HLZ1-F1
#
_entry.id   AF-A0A7C7HLZ1-F1
#
_cell.length_a   1.000
_cell.length_b   1.000
_cell.length_c   1.000
_cell.angle_alpha   90.00
_cell.angle_beta   90.00
_cell.angle_gamma   90.00
#
_symmetry.space_group_name_H-M   'P 1'
#
loop_
_entity.id
_entity.type
_entity.pdbx_description
1 polymer ?
#
loop_
_entity_poly.entity_id
_entity_poly.type
_entity_poly.pdbx_seq_one_letter_code
_entity_poly.pdbx_strand_id
1 'polypeptide(L)'
;MNPSDQLQLTAEDKARYEKRISEIDLNDIPMVLKEVPKKIESLVSRPNLFDYQVILVSDISKLLSILKDLPELNEDLKKRIVFALEYFLEELDEIPDSSPLIGLLDDYVLVRWVVDSIMAEYSELFEA
;
A
#
# COMPACT_ATOMS: atom_id res chain seq x y z
N MET A 1 -9.44 -12.90 -17.64
CA MET A 1 -8.90 -11.53 -17.65
C MET A 1 -9.24 -10.96 -16.30
N ASN A 2 -8.24 -10.75 -15.44
CA ASN A 2 -8.49 -10.12 -14.15
C ASN A 2 -8.69 -8.62 -14.43
N PRO A 3 -9.73 -7.97 -13.87
CA PRO A 3 -9.94 -6.53 -14.06
C PRO A 3 -8.75 -5.69 -13.58
N SER A 4 -7.95 -6.25 -12.67
CA SER A 4 -6.66 -5.74 -12.18
C SER A 4 -5.59 -5.57 -13.27
N ASP A 5 -5.65 -6.31 -14.38
CA ASP A 5 -4.65 -6.25 -15.45
C ASP A 5 -4.74 -4.98 -16.31
N GLN A 6 -5.80 -4.16 -16.13
CA GLN A 6 -6.09 -3.00 -17.01
C GLN A 6 -6.13 -1.66 -16.29
N LEU A 7 -6.02 -1.64 -14.96
CA LEU A 7 -6.07 -0.40 -14.18
C LEU A 7 -4.64 0.04 -13.86
N GLN A 8 -4.20 1.10 -14.54
CA GLN A 8 -2.87 1.67 -14.38
C GLN A 8 -2.99 3.11 -13.93
N LEU A 9 -2.14 3.51 -12.97
CA LEU A 9 -2.02 4.91 -12.58
C LEU A 9 -1.63 5.77 -13.78
N THR A 10 -2.37 6.86 -14.00
CA THR A 10 -2.00 7.85 -15.00
C THR A 10 -0.76 8.63 -14.57
N ALA A 11 -0.17 9.39 -15.48
CA ALA A 11 0.92 10.30 -15.12
C ALA A 11 0.48 11.36 -14.10
N GLU A 12 -0.78 11.79 -14.14
CA GLU A 12 -1.35 12.76 -13.20
C GLU A 12 -1.51 12.16 -11.80
N ASP A 13 -1.93 10.90 -11.71
CA ASP A 13 -2.03 10.18 -10.42
C ASP A 13 -0.66 10.02 -9.79
N LYS A 14 0.33 9.57 -10.57
CA LYS A 14 1.71 9.44 -10.09
C LYS A 14 2.25 10.78 -9.59
N ALA A 15 2.09 11.86 -10.35
CA ALA A 15 2.55 13.18 -9.93
C ALA A 15 1.86 13.68 -8.65
N ARG A 16 0.55 13.39 -8.49
CA ARG A 16 -0.21 13.70 -7.27
C ARG A 16 0.31 12.92 -6.07
N TYR A 17 0.54 11.62 -6.23
CA TYR A 17 1.04 10.76 -5.15
C TYR A 17 2.48 11.06 -4.78
N GLU A 18 3.38 11.30 -5.74
CA GLU A 18 4.76 11.74 -5.47
C GLU A 18 4.79 13.01 -4.60
N LYS A 19 3.90 13.97 -4.89
CA LYS A 19 3.75 15.15 -4.05
C LYS A 19 3.30 14.78 -2.63
N ARG A 20 2.28 13.93 -2.49
CA ARG A 20 1.77 13.49 -1.18
C ARG A 20 2.84 12.71 -0.39
N ILE A 21 3.63 11.87 -1.06
CA ILE A 21 4.78 11.15 -0.49
C ILE A 21 5.81 12.13 0.09
N SER A 22 6.11 13.22 -0.62
CA SER A 22 7.07 14.22 -0.15
C SER A 22 6.62 14.94 1.14
N GLU A 23 5.31 14.99 1.37
CA GLU A 23 4.66 15.65 2.51
C GLU A 23 4.40 14.70 3.70
N ILE A 24 4.72 13.41 3.58
CA ILE A 24 4.52 12.41 4.65
C ILE A 24 5.33 12.76 5.89
N ASP A 25 4.67 12.69 7.05
CA ASP A 25 5.30 12.80 8.35
C ASP A 25 5.69 11.41 8.88
N LEU A 26 7.00 11.17 9.03
CA LEU A 26 7.49 9.91 9.58
C LEU A 26 7.16 9.72 11.08
N ASN A 27 6.63 10.73 11.75
CA ASN A 27 6.06 10.58 13.09
C ASN A 27 4.78 9.71 13.11
N ASP A 28 4.18 9.43 11.94
CA ASP A 28 3.00 8.57 11.81
C ASP A 28 3.35 7.07 11.75
N ILE A 29 4.64 6.71 11.67
CA ILE A 29 5.13 5.32 11.71
C ILE A 29 4.49 4.50 12.85
N PRO A 30 4.44 4.96 14.13
CA PRO A 30 3.82 4.20 15.21
C PRO A 30 2.32 3.98 15.02
N MET A 31 1.63 4.91 14.35
CA MET A 31 0.21 4.81 14.07
C MET A 31 -0.04 3.76 12.99
N VAL A 32 0.68 3.80 11.86
CA VAL A 32 0.54 2.79 10.80
C VAL A 32 0.93 1.39 11.28
N LEU A 33 2.00 1.26 12.09
CA LEU A 33 2.43 -0.03 12.66
C LEU A 33 1.37 -0.66 13.58
N LYS A 34 0.47 0.14 14.14
CA LYS A 34 -0.57 -0.30 15.07
C LYS A 34 -1.91 -0.56 14.37
N GLU A 35 -2.31 0.29 13.43
CA GLU A 35 -3.64 0.25 12.84
C GLU A 35 -3.71 -0.66 11.59
N VAL A 36 -2.64 -0.74 10.79
CA VAL A 36 -2.60 -1.59 9.58
C VAL A 36 -2.87 -3.06 9.90
N PRO A 37 -2.23 -3.69 10.92
CA PRO A 37 -2.52 -5.07 11.27
C PRO A 37 -4.01 -5.33 11.56
N LYS A 38 -4.69 -4.38 12.22
CA LYS A 38 -6.11 -4.50 12.55
C LYS A 38 -6.99 -4.46 11.30
N LYS A 39 -6.67 -3.59 10.34
CA LYS A 39 -7.39 -3.52 9.06
C LYS A 39 -7.19 -4.80 8.26
N ILE A 40 -5.96 -5.34 8.23
CA ILE A 40 -5.67 -6.65 7.63
C ILE A 40 -6.52 -7.76 8.28
N GLU A 41 -6.49 -7.87 9.61
CA GLU A 41 -7.27 -8.88 10.35
C GLU A 41 -8.78 -8.78 10.04
N SER A 42 -9.30 -7.56 9.96
CA SER A 42 -10.69 -7.29 9.58
C SER A 42 -11.01 -7.76 8.15
N LEU A 43 -10.11 -7.50 7.18
CA LEU A 43 -10.28 -7.91 5.78
C LEU A 43 -10.20 -9.43 5.61
N VAL A 44 -9.19 -10.09 6.19
CA VAL A 44 -9.02 -11.55 6.08
C VAL A 44 -10.13 -12.34 6.79
N SER A 45 -10.84 -11.70 7.73
CA SER A 45 -12.02 -12.28 8.38
C SER A 45 -13.27 -12.27 7.48
N ARG A 46 -13.28 -11.51 6.38
CA ARG A 46 -14.42 -11.45 5.46
C ARG A 46 -14.46 -12.70 4.57
N PRO A 47 -15.61 -13.36 4.40
CA PRO A 47 -15.75 -14.43 3.42
C PRO A 47 -15.67 -13.85 2.00
N ASN A 48 -15.07 -14.59 1.07
CA ASN A 48 -14.99 -14.27 -0.37
C ASN A 48 -14.21 -12.99 -0.71
N LEU A 49 -12.96 -12.88 -0.24
CA LEU A 49 -12.04 -11.86 -0.75
C LEU A 49 -11.79 -12.06 -2.25
N PHE A 50 -11.70 -10.95 -2.98
CA PHE A 50 -11.24 -10.97 -4.36
C PHE A 50 -9.73 -11.24 -4.43
N ASP A 51 -9.26 -11.83 -5.53
CA ASP A 51 -7.84 -12.16 -5.73
C ASP A 51 -6.92 -10.94 -5.53
N TYR A 52 -7.32 -9.77 -6.02
CA TYR A 52 -6.54 -8.53 -5.85
C TYR A 52 -6.46 -8.07 -4.39
N GLN A 53 -7.49 -8.32 -3.57
CA GLN A 53 -7.48 -7.99 -2.15
C GLN A 53 -6.52 -8.91 -1.39
N VAL A 54 -6.42 -10.19 -1.78
CA VAL A 54 -5.43 -11.12 -1.23
C VAL A 54 -4.00 -10.66 -1.55
N ILE A 55 -3.76 -10.22 -2.79
CA ILE A 55 -2.45 -9.68 -3.20
C ILE A 55 -2.15 -8.38 -2.44
N LEU A 56 -3.11 -7.46 -2.35
CA LEU A 56 -2.98 -6.21 -1.60
C LEU A 56 -2.58 -6.48 -0.14
N VAL A 57 -3.26 -7.39 0.55
CA VAL A 57 -2.92 -7.77 1.93
C VAL A 57 -1.49 -8.31 2.02
N SER A 58 -1.07 -9.12 1.05
CA SER A 58 0.31 -9.65 1.01
C SER A 58 1.34 -8.53 0.83
N ASP A 59 1.09 -7.61 -0.09
CA ASP A 59 2.00 -6.50 -0.39
C ASP A 59 2.06 -5.50 0.77
N ILE A 60 0.93 -5.15 1.39
CA ILE A 60 0.88 -4.33 2.61
C ILE A 60 1.66 -5.01 3.76
N SER A 61 1.49 -6.32 3.93
CA SER A 61 2.20 -7.06 4.99
C SER A 61 3.73 -7.02 4.79
N LYS A 62 4.21 -7.12 3.55
CA LYS A 62 5.64 -6.98 3.24
C LYS A 62 6.14 -5.57 3.54
N LEU A 63 5.41 -4.54 3.11
CA LEU A 63 5.77 -3.14 3.38
C LEU A 63 5.84 -2.87 4.89
N LEU A 64 4.88 -3.39 5.65
CA LEU A 64 4.85 -3.29 7.10
C LEU A 64 6.06 -3.98 7.77
N SER A 65 6.42 -5.18 7.30
CA SER A 65 7.62 -5.89 7.77
C SER A 65 8.90 -5.11 7.46
N ILE A 66 9.04 -4.58 6.25
CA ILE A 66 10.19 -3.75 5.86
C ILE A 66 10.32 -2.55 6.81
N LEU A 67 9.22 -1.82 7.03
CA LEU A 67 9.22 -0.64 7.91
C LEU A 67 9.58 -0.98 9.36
N LYS A 68 9.16 -2.16 9.83
CA LYS A 68 9.38 -2.63 11.22
C LYS A 68 10.79 -3.19 11.44
N ASP A 69 11.27 -3.99 10.49
CA ASP A 69 12.47 -4.82 10.68
C ASP A 69 13.74 -4.10 10.19
N LEU A 70 13.62 -3.05 9.37
CA LEU A 70 14.72 -2.25 8.86
C LEU A 70 14.64 -0.79 9.36
N PRO A 71 15.12 -0.49 10.58
CA PRO A 71 15.06 0.88 11.12
C PRO A 71 15.98 1.87 10.39
N GLU A 72 17.00 1.38 9.68
CA GLU A 72 17.98 2.20 8.95
C GLU A 72 17.60 2.48 7.48
N LEU A 73 16.34 2.26 7.09
CA LEU A 73 15.86 2.64 5.76
C LEU A 73 16.06 4.15 5.52
N ASN A 74 16.38 4.52 4.28
CA ASN A 74 16.48 5.91 3.90
C ASN A 74 15.12 6.61 4.04
N GLU A 75 15.16 7.93 4.19
CA GLU A 75 13.95 8.72 4.48
C GLU A 75 12.91 8.61 3.35
N ASP A 76 13.37 8.63 2.10
CA ASP A 76 12.52 8.50 0.91
C ASP A 76 11.73 7.19 0.89
N LEU A 77 12.40 6.05 1.10
CA LEU A 77 11.76 4.74 1.16
C LEU A 77 10.78 4.65 2.33
N LYS A 78 11.14 5.18 3.50
CA LYS A 78 10.22 5.25 4.64
C LYS A 78 8.96 6.03 4.28
N LYS A 79 9.08 7.19 3.64
CA LYS A 79 7.94 8.02 3.23
C LYS A 79 7.03 7.28 2.24
N ARG A 80 7.62 6.62 1.23
CA ARG A 80 6.85 5.82 0.26
C ARG A 80 6.09 4.66 0.92
N ILE A 81 6.73 3.96 1.86
CA ILE A 81 6.10 2.88 2.61
C ILE A 81 4.97 3.43 3.50
N VAL A 82 5.24 4.45 4.30
CA VAL A 82 4.24 5.07 5.18
C VAL A 82 3.06 5.60 4.37
N PHE A 83 3.31 6.25 3.24
CA PHE A 83 2.26 6.68 2.32
C PHE A 83 1.34 5.54 1.88
N ALA A 84 1.91 4.43 1.40
CA ALA A 84 1.12 3.27 0.97
C ALA A 84 0.29 2.69 2.12
N LEU A 85 0.85 2.65 3.34
CA LEU A 85 0.16 2.18 4.53
C LEU A 85 -0.95 3.13 5.00
N GLU A 86 -0.73 4.45 4.95
CA GLU A 86 -1.72 5.47 5.29
C GLU A 86 -2.86 5.49 4.29
N TYR A 87 -2.55 5.43 2.99
CA TYR A 87 -3.57 5.34 1.95
C TYR A 87 -4.43 4.10 2.20
N PHE A 88 -3.80 2.96 2.46
CA PHE A 88 -4.51 1.76 2.83
C PHE A 88 -5.31 1.86 4.13
N LEU A 89 -5.07 2.82 5.03
CA LEU A 89 -5.92 3.04 6.20
C LEU A 89 -7.10 3.96 5.94
N GLU A 90 -7.04 4.78 4.89
CA GLU A 90 -8.14 5.64 4.44
C GLU A 90 -9.31 4.73 3.98
N GLU A 91 -10.55 5.01 4.40
CA GLU A 91 -11.73 4.20 4.03
C GLU A 91 -12.66 4.93 3.03
N LEU A 92 -12.39 6.22 2.81
CA LEU A 92 -13.17 7.15 1.98
C LEU A 92 -12.24 7.87 0.98
N ASP A 93 -11.36 7.10 0.36
CA ASP A 93 -10.43 7.53 -0.68
C ASP A 93 -11.12 7.63 -2.06
N GLU A 94 -10.43 7.29 -3.14
CA GLU A 94 -10.98 7.35 -4.49
C GLU A 94 -12.06 6.27 -4.73
N ILE A 95 -11.94 5.09 -4.09
CA ILE A 95 -12.96 4.03 -4.12
C ILE A 95 -13.23 3.54 -2.71
N PRO A 96 -14.39 3.89 -2.11
CA PRO A 96 -14.69 3.49 -0.74
C PRO A 96 -14.54 1.98 -0.53
N ASP A 97 -13.81 1.58 0.53
CA ASP A 97 -13.61 0.17 0.94
C ASP A 97 -14.90 -0.64 1.06
N SER A 98 -15.99 0.05 1.41
CA SER A 98 -17.32 -0.52 1.57
C SER A 98 -17.98 -0.88 0.24
N SER A 99 -17.39 -0.47 -0.90
CA SER A 99 -17.88 -0.80 -2.24
C SER A 99 -17.85 -2.32 -2.45
N PRO A 100 -19.02 -2.97 -2.63
CA PRO A 100 -19.09 -4.44 -2.72
C PRO A 100 -18.57 -4.99 -4.05
N LEU A 101 -18.37 -4.13 -5.05
CA LEU A 101 -17.98 -4.54 -6.40
C LEU A 101 -16.47 -4.38 -6.65
N ILE A 102 -15.88 -3.29 -6.16
CA ILE A 102 -14.52 -2.87 -6.51
C ILE A 102 -13.76 -2.20 -5.35
N GLY A 103 -14.24 -2.28 -4.12
CA GLY A 103 -13.53 -1.68 -2.97
C GLY A 103 -12.10 -2.18 -2.87
N LEU A 104 -11.19 -1.30 -2.44
CA LEU A 104 -9.75 -1.54 -2.35
C LEU A 104 -9.00 -1.73 -3.68
N LEU A 105 -9.66 -1.48 -4.82
CA LEU A 105 -9.02 -1.67 -6.12
C LEU A 105 -7.98 -0.58 -6.40
N ASP A 106 -8.26 0.65 -5.99
CA ASP A 106 -7.31 1.77 -6.06
C ASP A 106 -6.16 1.59 -5.07
N ASP A 107 -6.41 1.14 -3.84
CA ASP A 107 -5.35 0.74 -2.90
C ASP A 107 -4.43 -0.30 -3.54
N TYR A 108 -5.02 -1.34 -4.15
CA TYR A 108 -4.26 -2.39 -4.81
C TYR A 108 -3.33 -1.81 -5.90
N VAL A 109 -3.87 -0.95 -6.78
CA VAL A 109 -3.09 -0.37 -7.88
C VAL A 109 -1.99 0.56 -7.35
N LEU A 110 -2.28 1.36 -6.33
CA LEU A 110 -1.34 2.29 -5.72
C LEU A 110 -0.22 1.55 -4.98
N VAL A 111 -0.58 0.62 -4.09
CA VAL A 111 0.37 -0.18 -3.31
C VAL A 111 1.24 -0.99 -4.24
N ARG A 112 0.66 -1.56 -5.30
CA ARG A 112 1.42 -2.31 -6.30
C ARG A 112 2.45 -1.42 -7.00
N TRP A 113 2.07 -0.21 -7.40
CA TRP A 113 3.01 0.75 -7.97
C TRP A 113 4.14 1.12 -7.01
N VAL A 114 3.85 1.31 -5.71
CA VAL A 114 4.89 1.57 -4.70
C VAL A 114 5.83 0.37 -4.56
N VAL A 115 5.29 -0.85 -4.42
CA VAL A 115 6.10 -2.08 -4.32
C VAL A 115 6.99 -2.26 -5.55
N ASP A 116 6.43 -2.12 -6.75
CA ASP A 116 7.18 -2.30 -8.00
C ASP A 116 8.28 -1.22 -8.14
N SER A 117 8.02 0.02 -7.68
CA SER A 117 9.03 1.10 -7.67
C SER A 117 10.16 0.81 -6.68
N ILE A 118 9.82 0.36 -5.46
CA ILE A 118 10.83 -0.03 -4.47
C ILE A 118 11.64 -1.23 -4.98
N MET A 119 11.01 -2.22 -5.58
CA MET A 119 11.69 -3.38 -6.18
C MET A 119 12.69 -2.98 -7.27
N ALA A 120 12.32 -2.02 -8.11
CA ALA A 120 13.19 -1.51 -9.16
C ALA A 120 14.42 -0.77 -8.61
N GLU A 121 14.26 -0.05 -7.50
CA GLU A 121 15.31 0.79 -6.91
C GLU A 121 16.15 0.06 -5.84
N TYR A 122 15.56 -0.93 -5.16
CA TYR A 122 16.11 -1.62 -4.00
C TYR A 122 15.97 -3.14 -4.12
N SER A 123 16.19 -3.69 -5.32
CA SER A 123 16.10 -5.14 -5.61
C SER A 123 16.77 -6.04 -4.56
N GLU A 124 17.87 -5.59 -3.95
CA GLU A 124 18.58 -6.30 -2.86
C GLU A 124 17.74 -6.55 -1.59
N LEU A 125 16.71 -5.75 -1.33
CA LEU A 125 15.80 -5.91 -0.17
C LEU A 125 14.79 -7.05 -0.35
N PHE A 126 14.62 -7.55 -1.57
CA PHE A 126 13.61 -8.56 -1.91
C PHE A 126 14.20 -9.88 -2.43
N GLU A 127 15.53 -10.02 -2.50
CA GLU A 127 16.22 -11.26 -2.89
C GLU A 127 16.59 -12.19 -1.70
N ALA A 128 16.03 -12.00 -0.50
CA ALA A 128 16.31 -12.83 0.67
C ALA A 128 15.38 -14.05 0.84
#